data_AF-C6T9W8-F1
#
_entry.id   AF-C6T9W8-F1
#
_cell.length_a   1.000
_cell.length_b   1.000
_cell.length_c   1.000
_cell.angle_alpha   90.00
_cell.angle_beta   90.00
_cell.angle_gamma   90.00
#
_symmetry.space_group_name_H-M   'P 1'
#
loop_
_entity.id
_entity.type
_entity.pdbx_description
1 polymer ?
#
loop_
_entity_poly.entity_id
_entity_poly.type
_entity_poly.pdbx_seq_one_letter_code
_entity_poly.pdbx_strand_id
1 'polypeptide(L)'
;MEDGDTTEEAVVVPVSNGDEQSFSHSSSRQRDSEEESPHETLRNTKASIENIVAEILSLKNQAKPKPLLTLRLRELLTQTFLHFVTLRQANRSILLEEERARTETERAKVPLELTTQKLQNLSYEKSQFVKAIKVCNDFKSKYPDIEVVSEEEFFRGAPQDMKDSRFV
;
A
#
# COMPACT_ATOMS: atom_id res chain seq x y z
N MET A 1 -31.66 -14.06 -20.36
CA MET A 1 -31.64 -13.24 -21.58
C MET A 1 -32.39 -11.97 -21.28
N GLU A 2 -31.69 -10.92 -20.91
CA GLU A 2 -31.80 -9.62 -21.59
C GLU A 2 -30.60 -8.79 -21.15
N ASP A 3 -29.64 -8.69 -22.06
CA ASP A 3 -28.56 -7.73 -22.03
C ASP A 3 -29.16 -6.33 -22.15
N GLY A 4 -28.78 -5.45 -21.22
CA GLY A 4 -29.11 -4.04 -21.23
C GLY A 4 -27.85 -3.24 -21.06
N ASP A 5 -27.05 -3.19 -22.13
CA ASP A 5 -25.96 -2.23 -22.33
C ASP A 5 -26.42 -0.82 -21.99
N THR A 6 -25.84 -0.22 -20.96
CA THR A 6 -25.86 1.22 -20.73
C THR A 6 -24.45 1.65 -20.40
N THR A 7 -23.64 1.73 -21.46
CA THR A 7 -22.58 2.73 -21.66
C THR A 7 -22.24 3.53 -20.39
N GLU A 8 -21.18 3.09 -19.72
CA GLU A 8 -20.46 3.89 -18.73
C GLU A 8 -19.89 5.12 -19.44
N GLU A 9 -20.67 6.21 -19.52
CA GLU A 9 -20.08 7.53 -19.71
C GLU A 9 -19.32 7.85 -18.42
N ALA A 10 -18.02 7.54 -18.44
CA ALA A 10 -17.05 8.02 -17.48
C ALA A 10 -17.01 9.54 -17.56
N VAL A 11 -17.89 10.20 -16.82
CA VAL A 11 -17.80 11.64 -16.59
C VAL A 11 -16.55 11.88 -15.75
N VAL A 12 -15.45 12.18 -16.44
CA VAL A 12 -14.22 12.69 -15.86
C VAL A 12 -14.51 14.09 -15.36
N VAL A 13 -14.93 14.19 -14.09
CA VAL A 13 -14.98 15.48 -13.39
C VAL A 13 -13.55 15.81 -12.95
N PRO A 14 -13.00 16.98 -13.32
CA PRO A 14 -11.65 17.36 -12.94
C PRO A 14 -11.59 17.50 -11.42
N VAL A 15 -10.69 16.74 -10.80
CA VAL A 15 -10.34 16.90 -9.39
C VAL A 15 -9.69 18.27 -9.24
N SER A 16 -10.39 19.20 -8.60
CA SER A 16 -9.79 20.43 -8.10
C SER A 16 -8.73 20.06 -7.07
N ASN A 17 -7.47 20.19 -7.47
CA ASN A 17 -6.31 20.07 -6.58
C ASN A 17 -6.38 21.18 -5.52
N GLY A 18 -6.72 20.79 -4.31
CA GLY A 18 -6.77 21.66 -3.14
C GLY A 18 -6.48 20.84 -1.90
N ASP A 19 -5.21 20.50 -1.71
CA ASP A 19 -4.48 20.51 -0.45
C ASP A 19 -3.19 19.69 -0.63
N GLU A 20 -2.15 20.36 -1.12
CA GLU A 20 -0.76 19.90 -0.98
C GLU A 20 -0.39 19.98 0.50
N GLN A 21 -0.87 19.01 1.30
CA GLN A 21 -0.28 18.75 2.60
C GLN A 21 1.02 18.00 2.36
N SER A 22 2.09 18.78 2.32
CA SER A 22 3.48 18.37 2.33
C SER A 22 3.69 17.20 3.30
N PHE A 23 3.80 15.99 2.77
CA PHE A 23 4.36 14.86 3.50
C PHE A 23 5.83 15.19 3.73
N SER A 24 6.11 15.79 4.88
CA SER A 24 7.44 15.89 5.45
C SER A 24 7.94 14.47 5.74
N HIS A 25 8.44 13.77 4.71
CA HIS A 25 9.30 12.62 4.87
C HIS A 25 10.64 13.13 5.39
N SER A 26 10.69 13.40 6.69
CA SER A 26 11.92 13.62 7.42
C SER A 26 12.72 12.31 7.38
N SER A 27 13.54 12.24 6.35
CA SER A 27 14.85 11.62 6.28
C SER A 27 15.32 11.04 7.62
N SER A 28 15.19 9.73 7.77
CA SER A 28 16.01 8.94 8.70
C SER A 28 16.86 7.93 7.93
N ARG A 29 17.42 8.37 6.79
CA ARG A 29 18.61 7.74 6.21
C ARG A 29 19.85 8.23 6.95
N GLN A 30 19.94 7.99 8.25
CA GLN A 30 21.23 7.95 8.92
C GLN A 30 21.73 6.51 8.84
N ARG A 31 22.53 6.25 7.80
CA ARG A 31 23.52 5.18 7.79
C ARG A 31 24.89 5.85 7.72
N ASP A 32 25.29 6.47 8.82
CA ASP A 32 26.70 6.43 9.23
C ASP A 32 26.90 4.99 9.75
N SER A 33 27.90 4.19 9.42
CA SER A 33 29.28 4.40 8.97
C SER A 33 29.84 3.05 8.48
N GLU A 34 30.52 2.99 7.33
CA GLU A 34 31.56 2.00 6.92
C GLU A 34 31.40 0.49 7.24
N GLU A 35 30.24 0.00 7.67
CA GLU A 35 30.01 -1.42 7.95
C GLU A 35 29.62 -2.14 6.65
N GLU A 36 30.43 -3.16 6.31
CA GLU A 36 30.13 -4.11 5.25
C GLU A 36 28.70 -4.63 5.40
N SER A 37 27.94 -4.69 4.30
CA SER A 37 26.53 -5.12 4.36
C SER A 37 26.43 -6.49 5.02
N PRO A 38 25.45 -6.75 5.92
CA PRO A 38 25.28 -8.08 6.51
C PRO A 38 25.21 -9.22 5.48
N HIS A 39 24.67 -8.94 4.29
CA HIS A 39 24.64 -9.87 3.16
C HIS A 39 26.01 -10.11 2.52
N GLU A 40 26.86 -9.09 2.48
CA GLU A 40 28.22 -9.18 1.98
C GLU A 40 29.11 -9.92 2.98
N THR A 41 29.03 -9.60 4.27
CA THR A 41 29.70 -10.37 5.34
C THR A 41 29.25 -11.83 5.33
N LEU A 42 27.95 -12.12 5.14
CA LEU A 42 27.44 -13.48 5.00
C LEU A 42 28.12 -14.22 3.82
N ARG A 43 28.16 -13.58 2.65
CA ARG A 43 28.75 -14.13 1.43
C ARG A 43 30.26 -14.39 1.60
N ASN A 44 30.97 -13.42 2.14
CA ASN A 44 32.42 -13.48 2.33
C ASN A 44 32.81 -14.53 3.37
N THR A 45 32.04 -14.63 4.45
CA THR A 45 32.22 -15.65 5.49
C THR A 45 31.94 -17.06 4.94
N LYS A 46 30.87 -17.23 4.15
CA LYS A 46 30.58 -18.50 3.47
C LYS A 46 31.72 -18.93 2.56
N ALA A 47 32.20 -18.04 1.69
CA ALA A 47 33.30 -18.33 0.77
C ALA A 47 34.59 -18.69 1.53
N SER A 48 34.85 -18.01 2.66
CA SER A 48 36.00 -18.31 3.52
C SER A 48 35.91 -19.71 4.14
N ILE A 49 34.73 -20.12 4.61
CA ILE A 49 34.50 -21.48 5.13
C ILE A 49 34.70 -22.53 4.02
N GLU A 50 34.16 -22.29 2.82
CA GLU A 50 34.31 -23.20 1.68
C GLU A 50 35.80 -23.39 1.31
N ASN A 51 36.58 -22.31 1.31
CA ASN A 51 38.02 -22.36 1.07
C ASN A 51 38.76 -23.15 2.16
N ILE A 52 38.44 -22.94 3.43
CA ILE A 52 39.05 -23.70 4.54
C ILE A 52 38.71 -25.19 4.42
N VAL A 53 37.46 -25.54 4.10
CA VAL A 53 37.06 -26.94 3.90
C VAL A 53 37.82 -27.56 2.73
N ALA A 54 38.01 -26.84 1.63
CA ALA A 54 38.83 -27.28 0.51
C ALA A 54 40.30 -27.51 0.93
N GLU A 55 40.86 -26.63 1.77
CA GLU A 55 42.21 -26.81 2.33
C GLU A 55 42.28 -28.05 3.22
N ILE A 56 41.32 -28.27 4.12
CA ILE A 56 41.25 -29.46 4.99
C ILE A 56 41.22 -30.75 4.15
N LEU A 57 40.40 -30.78 3.09
CA LEU A 57 40.32 -31.94 2.18
C LEU A 57 41.64 -32.17 1.46
N SER A 58 42.30 -31.11 1.00
CA SER A 58 43.59 -31.17 0.33
C SER A 58 44.70 -31.67 1.27
N LEU A 59 44.70 -31.22 2.53
CA LEU A 59 45.65 -31.66 3.55
C LEU A 59 45.45 -33.12 3.93
N LYS A 60 44.20 -33.59 4.01
CA LYS A 60 43.87 -35.01 4.28
C LYS A 60 44.41 -35.95 3.20
N ASN A 61 44.54 -35.47 1.97
CA ASN A 61 45.03 -36.26 0.84
C ASN A 61 46.58 -36.28 0.73
N GLN A 62 47.31 -35.56 1.59
CA GLN A 62 48.78 -35.48 1.55
C GLN A 62 49.43 -36.40 2.59
N ALA A 63 50.51 -37.08 2.22
CA ALA A 63 51.33 -37.92 3.11
C ALA A 63 52.30 -37.08 3.96
N LYS A 64 51.80 -36.11 4.72
CA LYS A 64 52.59 -35.26 5.61
C LYS A 64 52.86 -35.94 6.97
N PRO A 65 53.94 -35.58 7.68
CA PRO A 65 54.19 -36.09 9.03
C PRO A 65 53.03 -35.72 9.97
N LYS A 66 52.50 -36.76 10.66
CA LYS A 66 51.32 -36.69 11.54
C LYS A 66 51.26 -35.47 12.49
N PRO A 67 52.31 -35.07 13.22
CA PRO A 67 52.21 -33.97 14.19
C PRO A 67 51.97 -32.59 13.53
N LEU A 68 52.58 -32.31 12.38
CA LEU A 68 52.39 -31.04 11.66
C LEU A 68 51.00 -30.96 11.04
N LEU A 69 50.50 -32.09 10.53
CA LEU A 69 49.14 -32.22 10.00
C LEU A 69 48.07 -31.95 11.07
N THR A 70 48.24 -32.49 12.29
CA THR A 70 47.31 -32.26 13.40
C THR A 70 47.27 -30.79 13.84
N LEU A 71 48.42 -30.12 13.92
CA LEU A 71 48.47 -28.71 14.31
C LEU A 71 47.77 -27.81 13.29
N ARG A 72 48.04 -28.01 11.99
CA ARG A 72 47.39 -27.24 10.91
C ARG A 72 45.88 -27.47 10.87
N LEU A 73 45.43 -28.71 11.06
CA LEU A 73 43.99 -29.00 11.15
C LEU A 73 43.33 -28.28 12.33
N ARG A 74 43.99 -28.23 13.48
CA ARG A 74 43.46 -27.52 14.65
C ARG A 74 43.31 -26.03 14.39
N GLU A 75 44.29 -25.41 13.73
CA GLU A 75 44.24 -24.00 13.33
C GLU A 75 43.07 -23.72 12.38
N LEU A 76 42.92 -24.53 11.32
CA LEU A 76 41.83 -24.40 10.35
C LEU A 76 40.44 -24.59 11.01
N LEU A 77 40.33 -25.52 11.96
CA LEU A 77 39.09 -25.71 12.74
C LEU A 77 38.79 -24.49 13.61
N THR A 78 39.78 -23.93 14.30
CA THR A 78 39.61 -22.71 15.10
C THR A 78 39.16 -21.54 14.22
N GLN A 79 39.76 -21.37 13.04
CA GLN A 79 39.35 -20.33 12.08
C GLN A 79 37.91 -20.56 11.59
N THR A 80 37.53 -21.81 11.31
CA THR A 80 36.16 -22.17 10.92
C THR A 80 35.15 -21.85 12.02
N PHE A 81 35.46 -22.14 13.30
CA PHE A 81 34.58 -21.79 14.41
C PHE A 81 34.38 -20.28 14.55
N LEU A 82 35.43 -19.48 14.33
CA LEU A 82 35.31 -18.03 14.33
C LEU A 82 34.38 -17.56 13.20
N HIS A 83 34.56 -18.08 11.98
CA HIS A 83 33.67 -17.80 10.86
C HIS A 83 32.22 -18.21 11.15
N PHE A 84 31.96 -19.31 11.86
CA PHE A 84 30.60 -19.67 12.25
C PHE A 84 29.97 -18.66 13.22
N VAL A 85 30.75 -18.06 14.12
CA VAL A 85 30.26 -16.99 15.00
C VAL A 85 29.88 -15.78 14.16
N THR A 86 30.75 -15.36 13.23
CA THR A 86 30.47 -14.26 12.30
C THR A 86 29.23 -14.53 11.44
N LEU A 87 29.07 -15.76 10.94
CA LEU A 87 27.91 -16.18 10.16
C LEU A 87 26.61 -16.07 10.95
N ARG A 88 26.62 -16.50 12.23
CA ARG A 88 25.45 -16.36 13.12
C ARG A 88 25.12 -14.89 13.38
N GLN A 89 26.14 -14.05 13.55
CA GLN A 89 25.95 -12.62 13.75
C GLN A 89 25.35 -11.96 12.51
N ALA A 90 25.90 -12.22 11.32
CA ALA A 90 25.36 -11.71 10.06
C ALA A 90 23.90 -12.15 9.83
N ASN A 91 23.58 -13.42 10.07
CA ASN A 91 22.21 -13.94 9.98
C ASN A 91 21.25 -13.22 10.92
N ARG A 92 21.68 -12.95 12.16
CA ARG A 92 20.86 -12.21 13.14
C ARG A 92 20.60 -10.79 12.66
N SER A 93 21.61 -10.10 12.14
CA SER A 93 21.46 -8.74 11.61
C SER A 93 20.47 -8.69 10.44
N ILE A 94 20.57 -9.64 9.50
CA ILE A 94 19.63 -9.75 8.37
C ILE A 94 18.19 -9.94 8.86
N LEU A 95 17.97 -10.86 9.79
CA LEU A 95 16.62 -11.12 10.34
C LEU A 95 16.02 -9.90 11.04
N LEU A 96 16.85 -9.13 11.76
CA LEU A 96 16.39 -7.89 12.40
C LEU A 96 16.06 -6.79 11.39
N GLU A 97 16.85 -6.67 10.33
CA GLU A 97 16.57 -5.73 9.24
C GLU A 97 15.28 -6.11 8.50
N GLU A 98 15.08 -7.40 8.22
CA GLU A 98 13.87 -7.93 7.61
C GLU A 98 12.63 -7.65 8.48
N GLU A 99 12.71 -7.94 9.78
CA GLU A 99 11.64 -7.67 10.73
C GLU A 99 11.32 -6.17 10.81
N ARG A 100 12.34 -5.32 10.82
CA ARG A 100 12.17 -3.86 10.78
C ARG A 100 11.41 -3.43 9.51
N ALA A 101 11.85 -3.88 8.35
CA ALA A 101 11.21 -3.53 7.07
C ALA A 101 9.75 -4.03 7.02
N ARG A 102 9.50 -5.25 7.50
CA ARG A 102 8.15 -5.83 7.60
C ARG A 102 7.25 -5.01 8.52
N THR A 103 7.71 -4.67 9.72
CA THR A 103 6.91 -3.91 10.70
C THR A 103 6.64 -2.48 10.26
N GLU A 104 7.61 -1.83 9.60
CA GLU A 104 7.42 -0.51 9.00
C GLU A 104 6.36 -0.54 7.89
N THR A 105 6.45 -1.54 7.00
CA THR A 105 5.49 -1.73 5.91
C THR A 105 4.09 -2.01 6.44
N GLU A 106 3.95 -2.91 7.42
CA GLU A 106 2.65 -3.24 8.01
C GLU A 106 2.05 -2.02 8.73
N ARG A 107 2.87 -1.24 9.44
CA ARG A 107 2.41 0.00 10.08
C ARG A 107 1.87 1.01 9.06
N ALA A 108 2.52 1.16 7.91
CA ALA A 108 2.07 2.06 6.85
C ALA A 108 0.80 1.55 6.14
N LYS A 109 0.63 0.22 6.05
CA LYS A 109 -0.51 -0.43 5.42
C LYS A 109 -1.83 -0.22 6.17
N VAL A 110 -1.84 -0.34 7.50
CA VAL A 110 -3.06 -0.22 8.32
C VAL A 110 -3.87 1.07 8.07
N PRO A 111 -3.28 2.29 8.13
CA PRO A 111 -4.03 3.52 7.86
C PRO A 111 -4.49 3.63 6.39
N LEU A 112 -3.73 3.07 5.46
CA LEU A 112 -4.11 3.00 4.05
C LEU A 112 -5.36 2.13 3.86
N GLU A 113 -5.42 0.96 4.49
CA GLU A 113 -6.60 0.08 4.44
C GLU A 113 -7.82 0.76 5.05
N LEU A 114 -7.66 1.41 6.21
CA LEU A 114 -8.74 2.14 6.86
C LEU A 114 -9.30 3.26 5.98
N THR A 115 -8.42 4.05 5.35
CA THR A 115 -8.84 5.16 4.48
C THR A 115 -9.48 4.66 3.18
N THR A 116 -8.97 3.56 2.63
CA THR A 116 -9.57 2.88 1.48
C THR A 116 -11.00 2.41 1.79
N GLN A 117 -11.22 1.82 2.97
CA GLN A 117 -12.55 1.42 3.41
C GLN A 117 -13.51 2.62 3.52
N LYS A 118 -13.04 3.74 4.10
CA LYS A 118 -13.85 4.97 4.18
C LYS A 118 -14.20 5.50 2.79
N LEU A 119 -13.25 5.48 1.87
CA LEU A 119 -13.47 5.91 0.49
C LEU A 119 -14.54 5.06 -0.20
N GLN A 120 -14.50 3.73 -0.02
CA GLN A 120 -15.53 2.83 -0.56
C GLN A 120 -16.92 3.17 -0.04
N ASN A 121 -17.05 3.38 1.27
CA ASN A 121 -18.33 3.78 1.89
C ASN A 121 -18.86 5.09 1.28
N LEU A 122 -18.02 6.12 1.21
CA LEU A 122 -18.42 7.42 0.65
C LEU A 122 -18.75 7.34 -0.84
N SER A 123 -18.01 6.55 -1.60
CA SER A 123 -18.30 6.32 -3.02
C SER A 123 -19.64 5.62 -3.21
N TYR A 124 -19.96 4.66 -2.35
CA TYR A 124 -21.26 4.00 -2.33
C TYR A 124 -22.38 5.01 -2.03
N GLU A 125 -22.26 5.78 -0.96
CA GLU A 125 -23.24 6.82 -0.58
C GLU A 125 -23.44 7.84 -1.70
N LYS A 126 -22.36 8.38 -2.26
CA LYS A 126 -22.40 9.27 -3.42
C LYS A 126 -23.21 8.65 -4.56
N SER A 127 -22.95 7.40 -4.88
CA SER A 127 -23.64 6.70 -5.99
C SER A 127 -25.13 6.54 -5.71
N GLN A 128 -25.52 6.30 -4.45
CA GLN A 128 -26.93 6.26 -4.04
C GLN A 128 -27.60 7.63 -4.18
N PHE A 129 -26.94 8.71 -3.74
CA PHE A 129 -27.50 10.06 -3.89
C PHE A 129 -27.65 10.47 -5.35
N VAL A 130 -26.67 10.17 -6.19
CA VAL A 130 -26.76 10.44 -7.64
C VAL A 130 -27.97 9.73 -8.25
N LYS A 131 -28.23 8.48 -7.87
CA LYS A 131 -29.42 7.74 -8.31
C LYS A 131 -30.72 8.40 -7.83
N ALA A 132 -30.79 8.79 -6.55
CA ALA A 132 -31.96 9.44 -5.99
C ALA A 132 -32.24 10.79 -6.68
N ILE A 133 -31.22 11.62 -6.88
CA ILE A 133 -31.33 12.90 -7.59
C ILE A 133 -31.83 12.69 -9.01
N LYS A 134 -31.30 11.67 -9.72
CA LYS A 134 -31.78 11.34 -11.06
C LYS A 134 -33.27 10.99 -11.06
N VAL A 135 -33.73 10.14 -10.13
CA VAL A 135 -35.15 9.80 -9.98
C VAL A 135 -36.01 11.03 -9.69
N CYS A 136 -35.53 11.95 -8.84
CA CYS A 136 -36.23 13.20 -8.54
C CYS A 136 -36.29 14.15 -9.75
N ASN A 137 -35.22 14.25 -10.54
CA ASN A 137 -35.16 15.11 -11.73
C ASN A 137 -35.96 14.52 -12.90
N ASP A 138 -35.99 13.19 -13.02
CA ASP A 138 -36.77 12.48 -14.03
C ASP A 138 -38.27 12.42 -13.66
N PHE A 139 -38.68 13.02 -12.54
CA PHE A 139 -40.07 13.09 -12.12
C PHE A 139 -40.92 13.83 -13.16
N LYS A 140 -41.84 13.11 -13.79
CA LYS A 140 -42.87 13.70 -14.64
C LYS A 140 -44.11 13.98 -13.80
N SER A 141 -44.60 15.22 -13.87
CA SER A 141 -45.88 15.61 -13.25
C SER A 141 -46.99 14.67 -13.70
N LYS A 142 -47.93 14.39 -12.80
CA LYS A 142 -49.14 13.59 -13.11
C LYS A 142 -50.00 14.23 -14.20
N TYR A 143 -49.88 15.54 -14.39
CA TYR A 143 -50.60 16.32 -15.40
C TYR A 143 -49.59 17.10 -16.26
N PRO A 144 -48.92 16.44 -17.22
CA PRO A 144 -47.94 17.09 -18.08
C PRO A 144 -48.61 18.05 -19.10
N ASP A 145 -49.87 17.78 -19.45
CA ASP A 145 -50.63 18.53 -20.47
C ASP A 145 -51.68 19.46 -19.87
N ILE A 146 -51.46 19.96 -18.65
CA ILE A 146 -52.41 20.88 -18.04
C ILE A 146 -52.35 22.23 -18.77
N GLU A 147 -53.50 22.69 -19.25
CA GLU A 147 -53.60 23.99 -19.91
C GLU A 147 -53.49 25.08 -18.84
N VAL A 148 -52.45 25.90 -18.96
CA VAL A 148 -52.20 26.99 -18.01
C VAL A 148 -52.90 28.24 -18.55
N VAL A 149 -53.71 28.85 -17.68
CA VAL A 149 -54.46 30.07 -17.99
C VAL A 149 -53.60 31.29 -17.59
N SER A 150 -53.77 32.43 -18.25
CA SER A 150 -53.05 33.67 -17.90
C SER A 150 -53.41 34.15 -16.48
N GLU A 151 -52.49 34.89 -15.84
CA GLU A 151 -52.71 35.42 -14.49
C GLU A 151 -53.97 36.29 -14.43
N GLU A 152 -54.21 37.12 -15.45
CA GLU A 152 -55.36 38.03 -15.51
C GLU A 152 -56.70 37.27 -15.61
N GLU A 153 -56.73 36.17 -16.34
CA GLU A 153 -57.88 35.28 -16.45
C GLU A 153 -58.15 34.53 -15.15
N PHE A 154 -57.09 34.07 -14.48
CA PHE A 154 -57.17 33.42 -13.18
C PHE A 154 -57.75 34.36 -12.11
N PHE A 155 -57.20 35.58 -11.96
CA PHE A 155 -57.68 36.54 -10.97
C PHE A 155 -59.08 37.10 -11.28
N ARG A 156 -59.55 37.03 -12.53
CA ARG A 156 -60.93 37.37 -12.89
C ARG A 156 -61.92 36.25 -12.53
N GLY A 157 -61.58 35.00 -12.86
CA GLY A 157 -62.51 33.86 -12.79
C GLY A 157 -62.45 33.01 -11.52
N ALA A 158 -61.36 33.03 -10.77
CA ALA A 158 -61.20 32.17 -9.60
C ALA A 158 -62.14 32.57 -8.43
N PRO A 159 -62.47 31.64 -7.52
CA PRO A 159 -63.10 31.96 -6.23
C PRO A 159 -62.20 32.86 -5.37
N GLN A 160 -62.78 33.76 -4.57
CA GLN A 160 -62.00 34.70 -3.73
C GLN A 160 -61.05 33.99 -2.76
N ASP A 161 -61.48 32.86 -2.20
CA ASP A 161 -60.70 32.05 -1.26
C ASP A 161 -59.35 31.54 -1.83
N MET A 162 -59.23 31.43 -3.16
CA MET A 162 -57.99 30.99 -3.83
C MET A 162 -57.09 32.15 -4.28
N LYS A 163 -57.63 33.38 -4.37
CA LYS A 163 -56.89 34.57 -4.81
C LYS A 163 -56.04 35.17 -3.71
N ASP A 164 -56.46 35.00 -2.46
CA ASP A 164 -55.79 35.58 -1.28
C ASP A 164 -54.72 34.66 -0.67
N SER A 165 -54.63 33.40 -1.13
CA SER A 165 -53.55 32.49 -0.73
C SER A 165 -52.28 32.92 -1.44
N ARG A 166 -51.42 33.67 -0.75
CA ARG A 166 -50.11 34.07 -1.28
C ARG A 166 -49.25 32.81 -1.45
N PHE A 167 -49.22 32.29 -2.67
CA PHE A 167 -48.27 31.25 -3.06
C PHE A 167 -46.86 31.85 -2.96
N VAL A 168 -46.14 31.49 -1.89
CA VAL A 168 -44.71 31.78 -1.67
C VAL A 168 -43.90 30.65 -2.25
#